data_AF-A0A644X5X5-F1
#
_entry.id   AF-A0A644X5X5-F1
#
_cell.length_a   1.000
_cell.length_b   1.000
_cell.length_c   1.000
_cell.angle_alpha   90.00
_cell.angle_beta   90.00
_cell.angle_gamma   90.00
#
_symmetry.space_group_name_H-M   'P 1'
#
loop_
_entity.id
_entity.type
_entity.pdbx_description
1 polymer ?
#
loop_
_entity_poly.entity_id
_entity_poly.type
_entity_poly.pdbx_seq_one_letter_code
_entity_poly.pdbx_strand_id
1 'polypeptide(L)'
;MEFPNTASPSLAVSNGDGTFSIYINTLFCEAKQRESLRHEIEHLTEEHFFRDDLTIVQIEHEACGVRCAPRKTQRRIPDVLFCHPPDKIALFHSLESLHSYSRRFARQWKREHTRKL
;
A
#
# COMPACT_ATOMS: atom_id res chain seq x y z
N MET A 1 0.47 -19.91 6.57
CA MET A 1 0.49 -19.13 7.83
C MET A 1 -0.90 -19.26 8.42
N GLU A 2 -1.03 -19.61 9.69
CA GLU A 2 -2.33 -19.80 10.34
C GLU A 2 -2.84 -18.46 10.88
N PHE A 3 -4.14 -18.17 10.74
CA PHE A 3 -4.79 -16.99 11.30
C PHE A 3 -5.53 -17.42 12.59
N PRO A 4 -5.45 -16.66 13.70
CA PRO A 4 -4.91 -15.30 13.83
C PRO A 4 -3.39 -15.23 14.03
N ASN A 5 -2.74 -14.21 13.47
CA ASN A 5 -1.32 -13.88 13.70
C ASN A 5 -1.08 -12.37 13.58
N THR A 6 0.06 -11.86 14.03
CA THR A 6 0.35 -10.41 14.02
C THR A 6 0.74 -9.85 12.64
N ALA A 7 0.79 -10.67 11.59
CA ALA A 7 1.08 -10.22 10.23
C ALA A 7 -0.17 -9.72 9.50
N SER A 8 -1.37 -10.18 9.86
CA SER A 8 -2.63 -9.69 9.27
C SER A 8 -3.67 -9.31 10.33
N PRO A 9 -4.25 -8.09 10.25
CA PRO A 9 -5.27 -7.63 11.20
C PRO A 9 -6.69 -8.12 10.86
N SER A 10 -6.94 -8.57 9.64
CA SER A 10 -8.20 -9.13 9.17
C SER A 10 -8.00 -10.10 8.01
N LEU A 11 -9.06 -10.83 7.65
CA LEU A 11 -9.10 -11.71 6.50
C LEU A 11 -10.54 -11.84 6.00
N ALA A 12 -10.79 -11.58 4.72
CA ALA A 12 -12.02 -11.95 4.03
C ALA A 12 -11.85 -13.29 3.29
N VAL A 13 -12.81 -14.20 3.47
CA VAL A 13 -12.82 -15.53 2.83
C VAL A 13 -14.13 -15.69 2.06
N SER A 14 -14.04 -16.07 0.78
CA SER A 14 -15.22 -16.42 -0.03
C SER A 14 -15.77 -17.78 0.41
N ASN A 15 -17.09 -17.86 0.59
CA ASN A 15 -17.78 -19.11 0.91
C ASN A 15 -18.17 -19.91 -0.35
N GLY A 16 -17.95 -19.35 -1.56
CA GLY A 16 -18.27 -19.99 -2.84
C GLY A 16 -19.72 -19.89 -3.31
N ASP A 17 -20.61 -19.31 -2.50
CA ASP A 17 -22.04 -19.10 -2.79
C ASP A 17 -22.38 -17.61 -3.05
N GLY A 18 -21.35 -16.79 -3.31
CA GLY A 18 -21.47 -15.35 -3.44
C GLY A 18 -21.44 -14.60 -2.10
N THR A 19 -21.34 -15.29 -0.97
CA THR A 19 -21.15 -14.67 0.35
C THR A 19 -19.69 -14.72 0.79
N PHE A 20 -19.34 -13.84 1.74
CA PHE A 20 -18.01 -13.74 2.31
C PHE A 20 -18.08 -13.73 3.84
N SER A 21 -17.10 -14.39 4.45
CA SER A 21 -16.88 -14.36 5.89
C SER A 21 -15.68 -13.47 6.21
N ILE A 22 -15.88 -12.44 7.04
CA ILE A 22 -14.80 -11.55 7.48
C ILE A 22 -14.37 -11.94 8.89
N TYR A 23 -13.09 -12.28 9.04
CA TYR A 23 -12.46 -12.55 10.32
C TYR A 23 -11.65 -11.33 10.78
N ILE A 24 -11.89 -10.88 12.00
CA ILE A 24 -11.19 -9.75 12.62
C ILE A 24 -10.25 -10.27 13.70
N ASN A 25 -8.99 -9.81 13.64
CA ASN A 25 -7.96 -10.30 14.54
C ASN A 25 -7.99 -9.56 15.89
N THR A 26 -8.39 -10.28 16.93
CA THR A 26 -8.50 -9.77 18.30
C THR A 26 -7.16 -9.47 18.98
N LEU A 27 -6.02 -9.89 18.38
CA LEU A 27 -4.69 -9.52 18.87
C LEU A 27 -4.36 -8.03 18.68
N PHE A 28 -5.11 -7.33 17.83
CA PHE A 28 -4.95 -5.88 17.61
C PHE A 28 -5.92 -5.07 18.48
N CYS A 29 -5.61 -3.80 18.75
CA CYS A 29 -6.51 -2.93 19.50
C CYS A 29 -7.83 -2.67 18.74
N GLU A 30 -8.90 -2.33 19.46
CA GLU A 30 -10.23 -2.11 18.87
C GLU A 30 -10.23 -1.09 17.72
N ALA A 31 -9.43 -0.03 17.83
CA ALA A 31 -9.32 0.98 16.79
C ALA A 31 -8.80 0.36 15.47
N LYS A 32 -7.80 -0.52 15.56
CA LYS A 32 -7.23 -1.22 14.40
C LYS A 32 -8.21 -2.27 13.87
N GLN A 33 -8.91 -2.99 14.75
CA GLN A 33 -9.96 -3.92 14.36
C GLN A 33 -11.07 -3.23 13.54
N ARG A 34 -11.55 -2.05 13.97
CA ARG A 34 -12.54 -1.27 13.21
C ARG A 34 -12.01 -0.77 11.86
N GLU A 35 -10.76 -0.31 11.82
CA GLU A 35 -10.12 0.12 10.58
C GLU A 35 -10.05 -1.03 9.57
N SER A 36 -9.58 -2.19 10.04
CA SER A 36 -9.48 -3.40 9.24
C SER A 36 -10.83 -3.92 8.78
N LEU A 37 -11.86 -3.93 9.64
CA LEU A 37 -13.21 -4.28 9.23
C LEU A 37 -13.73 -3.37 8.11
N ARG A 38 -13.53 -2.05 8.22
CA ARG A 38 -13.94 -1.11 7.16
C ARG A 38 -13.20 -1.39 5.85
N HIS A 39 -11.91 -1.72 5.93
CA HIS A 39 -11.09 -2.04 4.77
C HIS A 39 -11.59 -3.30 4.04
N GLU A 40 -11.91 -4.38 4.77
CA GLU A 40 -12.48 -5.60 4.16
C GLU A 40 -13.86 -5.35 3.53
N ILE A 41 -14.69 -4.50 4.16
CA ILE A 41 -15.99 -4.10 3.60
C ILE A 41 -15.81 -3.33 2.29
N GLU A 42 -14.79 -2.48 2.17
CA GLU A 42 -14.53 -1.75 0.93
C GLU A 42 -14.12 -2.70 -0.20
N HIS A 43 -13.32 -3.74 0.08
CA HIS A 43 -13.03 -4.78 -0.90
C HIS A 43 -14.28 -5.49 -1.44
N LEU A 44 -15.25 -5.75 -0.57
CA LEU A 44 -16.51 -6.36 -0.99
C LEU A 44 -17.40 -5.37 -1.75
N THR A 45 -17.44 -4.11 -1.33
CA THR A 45 -18.28 -3.07 -1.93
C THR A 45 -17.84 -2.71 -3.35
N GLU A 46 -16.53 -2.63 -3.57
CA GLU A 46 -15.94 -2.32 -4.89
C GLU A 46 -15.67 -3.59 -5.74
N GLU A 47 -16.18 -4.74 -5.28
CA GLU A 47 -16.07 -6.04 -5.96
C GLU A 47 -14.62 -6.45 -6.29
N HIS A 48 -13.65 -6.02 -5.48
CA HIS A 48 -12.21 -6.16 -5.74
C HIS A 48 -11.75 -7.61 -5.97
N PHE A 49 -12.47 -8.61 -5.44
CA PHE A 49 -12.17 -10.02 -5.62
C PHE A 49 -12.44 -10.53 -7.06
N PHE A 50 -13.18 -9.77 -7.87
CA PHE A 50 -13.58 -10.14 -9.23
C PHE A 50 -13.01 -9.19 -10.30
N ARG A 51 -12.23 -8.17 -9.90
CA ARG A 51 -11.69 -7.15 -10.79
C ARG A 51 -10.33 -7.57 -11.34
N ASP A 52 -10.32 -8.06 -12.57
CA ASP A 52 -9.09 -8.44 -13.30
C ASP A 52 -8.43 -7.24 -14.01
N ASP A 53 -9.13 -6.11 -14.11
CA ASP A 53 -8.68 -4.88 -14.76
C ASP A 53 -7.79 -4.01 -13.86
N LEU A 54 -7.76 -4.28 -12.55
CA LEU A 54 -7.00 -3.54 -11.56
C LEU A 54 -5.83 -4.37 -11.04
N THR A 55 -4.70 -3.71 -10.79
CA THR A 55 -3.58 -4.33 -10.07
C THR A 55 -3.89 -4.43 -8.58
N ILE A 56 -3.28 -5.41 -7.89
CA ILE A 56 -3.38 -5.56 -6.42
C ILE A 56 -3.09 -4.22 -5.71
N VAL A 57 -2.09 -3.46 -6.16
CA VAL A 57 -1.74 -2.17 -5.56
C VAL A 57 -2.88 -1.15 -5.66
N GLN A 58 -3.64 -1.14 -6.76
CA GLN A 58 -4.79 -0.24 -6.93
C GLN A 58 -5.94 -0.67 -6.02
N ILE A 59 -6.25 -1.97 -6.01
CA ILE A 59 -7.27 -2.60 -5.16
C ILE A 59 -7.04 -2.26 -3.67
N GLU A 60 -5.82 -2.49 -3.16
CA GLU A 60 -5.48 -2.21 -1.76
C GLU A 60 -5.57 -0.72 -1.42
N HIS A 61 -5.20 0.15 -2.38
CA HIS A 61 -5.21 1.58 -2.19
C HIS A 61 -6.62 2.15 -2.13
N GLU A 62 -7.52 1.65 -2.99
CA GLU A 62 -8.95 1.96 -2.97
C GLU A 62 -9.58 1.46 -1.67
N ALA A 63 -9.31 0.22 -1.26
CA ALA A 63 -9.83 -0.36 -0.03
C ALA A 63 -9.37 0.34 1.26
N CYS A 64 -8.19 0.97 1.26
CA CYS A 64 -7.74 1.80 2.38
C CYS A 64 -8.48 3.14 2.49
N GLY A 65 -9.43 3.44 1.60
CA GLY A 65 -10.13 4.72 1.51
C GLY A 65 -9.25 5.84 0.96
N VAL A 66 -8.06 5.51 0.45
CA VAL A 66 -7.23 6.48 -0.27
C VAL A 66 -7.73 6.46 -1.71
N ARG A 67 -8.76 7.25 -2.02
CA ARG A 67 -9.20 7.40 -3.42
C ARG A 67 -8.05 8.02 -4.21
N CYS A 68 -7.30 7.18 -4.93
CA CYS A 68 -6.37 7.67 -5.93
C CYS A 68 -7.24 8.36 -6.99
N ALA A 69 -7.25 9.69 -7.04
CA ALA A 69 -7.67 10.38 -8.25
C ALA A 69 -6.97 9.70 -9.44
N PRO A 70 -7.65 9.44 -10.57
CA PRO A 70 -7.04 8.76 -11.69
C PRO A 70 -5.74 9.49 -12.00
N ARG A 71 -4.61 8.80 -11.82
CA ARG A 71 -3.30 9.40 -12.07
C ARG A 71 -3.32 9.83 -13.53
N LYS A 72 -3.41 11.15 -13.78
CA LYS A 72 -2.81 11.74 -14.98
C LYS A 72 -1.38 11.23 -14.98
N THR A 73 -1.09 10.21 -15.80
CA THR A 73 0.20 9.55 -16.01
C THR A 73 1.31 10.18 -15.18
N GLN A 74 1.45 9.77 -13.92
CA GLN A 74 2.38 10.43 -13.02
C GLN A 74 3.78 9.90 -13.35
N ARG A 75 4.37 10.45 -14.43
CA ARG A 75 5.76 10.23 -14.89
C ARG A 75 6.81 10.74 -13.89
N ARG A 76 6.41 11.15 -12.67
CA ARG A 76 7.29 11.63 -11.62
C ARG A 76 7.05 10.82 -10.35
N ILE A 77 7.93 9.85 -10.14
CA ILE A 77 8.12 9.17 -8.86
C ILE A 77 8.45 10.24 -7.80
N PRO A 78 7.96 10.12 -6.54
CA PRO A 78 8.12 11.12 -5.49
C PRO A 78 9.57 11.54 -5.22
N ASP A 79 9.71 12.68 -4.55
CA ASP A 79 10.99 13.19 -4.11
C ASP A 79 11.64 12.23 -3.11
N VAL A 80 12.70 11.53 -3.53
CA VAL A 80 13.43 10.55 -2.71
C VAL A 80 14.40 11.22 -1.72
N LEU A 81 14.30 12.54 -1.46
CA LEU A 81 15.04 13.23 -0.40
C LEU A 81 14.15 13.63 0.78
N PHE A 82 12.91 14.06 0.52
CA PHE A 82 12.09 14.74 1.54
C PHE A 82 10.81 14.00 1.95
N CYS A 83 10.45 12.90 1.27
CA CYS A 83 9.19 12.19 1.53
C CYS A 83 9.34 10.87 2.31
N HIS A 84 10.51 10.56 2.86
CA HIS A 84 10.65 9.45 3.80
C HIS A 84 10.19 9.93 5.18
N PRO A 85 9.29 9.20 5.86
CA PRO A 85 9.07 9.42 7.28
C PRO A 85 10.40 9.23 8.02
N PRO A 86 10.74 10.06 9.03
CA PRO A 86 12.02 10.01 9.72
C PRO A 86 12.33 8.63 10.34
N ASP A 87 11.29 7.84 10.63
CA ASP A 87 11.40 6.52 11.25
C ASP A 87 11.32 5.35 10.26
N LYS A 88 11.37 5.59 8.94
CA LYS A 88 11.28 4.53 7.93
C LYS A 88 12.51 4.47 7.03
N ILE A 89 13.09 3.27 6.97
CA ILE A 89 14.19 2.93 6.06
C ILE A 89 13.60 2.42 4.73
N ALA A 90 14.17 2.85 3.60
CA ALA A 90 13.76 2.35 2.30
C ALA A 90 14.11 0.85 2.16
N LEU A 91 13.09 0.02 1.89
CA LEU A 91 13.26 -1.41 1.62
C LEU A 91 13.19 -1.66 0.12
N PHE A 92 14.12 -2.47 -0.39
CA PHE A 92 14.25 -2.79 -1.81
C PHE A 92 14.12 -4.29 -2.01
N HIS A 93 13.19 -4.71 -2.87
CA HIS A 93 12.95 -6.13 -3.16
C HIS A 93 13.82 -6.65 -4.31
N SER A 94 14.62 -5.79 -4.95
CA SER A 94 15.58 -6.18 -6.00
C SER A 94 16.77 -5.22 -6.10
N LEU A 95 17.89 -5.73 -6.61
CA LEU A 95 19.09 -4.91 -6.87
C LEU A 95 18.83 -3.81 -7.91
N GLU A 96 17.94 -4.07 -8.87
CA GLU A 96 17.53 -3.09 -9.87
C GLU A 96 16.77 -1.92 -9.24
N SER A 97 15.87 -2.20 -8.29
CA SER A 97 15.11 -1.17 -7.56
C SER A 97 16.04 -0.29 -6.72
N LEU A 98 17.04 -0.88 -6.06
CA LEU A 98 18.09 -0.14 -5.35
C LEU A 98 18.93 0.73 -6.30
N HIS A 99 19.36 0.18 -7.44
CA HIS A 99 20.18 0.91 -8.40
C HIS A 99 19.44 2.10 -9.03
N SER A 100 18.14 1.92 -9.32
CA SER A 100 17.27 3.00 -9.79
C SER A 100 17.12 4.11 -8.73
N TYR A 101 16.94 3.71 -7.47
CA TYR A 101 16.86 4.62 -6.33
C TYR A 101 18.14 5.44 -6.17
N SER A 102 19.31 4.79 -6.10
CA SER A 102 20.61 5.46 -5.90
C SER A 102 20.92 6.47 -7.01
N ARG A 103 20.61 6.14 -8.27
CA ARG A 103 20.79 7.08 -9.40
C ARG A 103 19.90 8.31 -9.28
N ARG A 104 18.66 8.15 -8.81
CA ARG A 104 17.72 9.27 -8.62
C ARG A 104 18.10 10.14 -7.44
N PHE A 105 18.50 9.53 -6.32
CA PHE A 105 19.05 10.21 -5.16
C PHE A 105 20.23 11.11 -5.56
N ALA A 106 21.22 10.55 -6.28
CA ALA A 106 22.39 11.31 -6.74
C ALA A 106 22.01 12.51 -7.65
N ARG A 107 21.01 12.35 -8.52
CA ARG A 107 20.52 13.44 -9.39
C ARG A 107 19.78 14.53 -8.62
N GLN A 108 19.04 14.18 -7.57
CA GLN A 108 18.37 15.17 -6.72
C GLN A 108 19.38 15.89 -5.83
N TRP A 109 20.28 15.15 -5.19
CA TRP A 109 21.33 15.71 -4.35
C TRP A 109 22.15 16.77 -5.10
N LYS A 110 22.57 16.46 -6.34
CA LYS A 110 23.23 17.43 -7.23
C LYS A 110 22.35 18.65 -7.51
N ARG A 111 21.09 18.48 -7.89
CA ARG A 111 20.20 19.62 -8.18
C ARG A 111 20.04 20.57 -6.99
N GLU A 112 19.95 20.05 -5.78
CA GLU A 112 19.77 20.86 -4.56
C GLU A 112 21.08 21.47 -4.04
N HIS A 113 22.20 20.76 -4.14
CA HIS A 113 23.50 21.24 -3.64
C HIS A 113 24.27 22.09 -4.65
N THR A 114 23.99 21.97 -5.94
CA THR A 114 24.60 22.84 -6.98
C THR A 114 23.81 24.14 -7.18
N ARG A 115 22.60 24.29 -6.61
CA ARG A 115 21.82 25.54 -6.60
C ARG A 115 22.22 26.52 -5.49
N LYS A 116 23.18 26.16 -4.63
CA LYS A 116 23.68 26.98 -3.50
C LYS A 116 25.05 27.63 -3.78
N LEU A 117 25.48 27.70 -5.04
CA LEU A 117 26.68 28.43 -5.49
C LEU A 117 26.28 29.54 -6.46
#